data_AF-A0A1J3J264-F1
#
_entry.id   AF-A0A1J3J264-F1
#
_cell.length_a   1.000
_cell.length_b   1.000
_cell.length_c   1.000
_cell.angle_alpha   90.00
_cell.angle_beta   90.00
_cell.angle_gamma   90.00
#
_symmetry.space_group_name_H-M   'P 1'
#
loop_
_entity.id
_entity.type
_entity.pdbx_description
1 polymer ?
#
loop_
_entity_poly.entity_id
_entity_poly.type
_entity_poly.pdbx_seq_one_letter_code
_entity_poly.pdbx_strand_id
1 'polypeptide(L)'
;PNVVQALLEGIQLSQPQPRMPSELIKYIGKMYNAWHLAVGLLETHVMLFPNDSKCAESLAELYRLLDEEDRRFGLWNNRSITAESRAGLSMVQHGFWQRGQSLFYQAMVKATQGTYNNTVPKAEMCLWEEQ
;
A
#
# COMPACT_ATOMS: atom_id res chain seq x y z
N PRO A 1 16.29 -8.16 20.25
CA PRO A 1 16.63 -6.72 20.18
C PRO A 1 18.04 -6.51 19.60
N ASN A 2 18.14 -5.96 18.39
CA ASN A 2 19.40 -5.57 17.76
C ASN A 2 19.55 -4.03 17.71
N VAL A 3 20.74 -3.55 17.34
CA VAL A 3 21.06 -2.11 17.27
C VAL A 3 20.09 -1.36 16.35
N VAL A 4 19.68 -1.99 15.25
CA VAL A 4 18.80 -1.39 14.25
C VAL A 4 17.38 -1.21 14.79
N GLN A 5 16.85 -2.21 15.51
CA GLN A 5 15.56 -2.12 16.19
C GLN A 5 15.55 -1.01 17.24
N ALA A 6 16.60 -0.92 18.07
CA ALA A 6 16.71 0.13 19.09
C ALA A 6 16.81 1.53 18.46
N LEU A 7 17.53 1.66 17.35
CA LEU A 7 17.62 2.93 16.61
C LEU A 7 16.27 3.33 16.00
N LEU A 8 15.56 2.39 15.36
CA LEU A 8 14.24 2.66 14.78
C LEU A 8 13.21 3.04 15.84
N GLU A 9 13.24 2.39 17.01
CA GLU A 9 12.39 2.75 18.14
C GLU A 9 12.68 4.18 18.62
N GLY A 10 13.95 4.55 18.75
CA GLY A 10 14.34 5.94 19.07
C GLY A 10 13.86 6.95 18.03
N ILE A 11 13.91 6.60 16.74
CA ILE A 11 13.38 7.46 15.66
C ILE A 11 11.86 7.59 15.76
N GLN A 12 11.15 6.50 16.01
CA GLN A 12 9.70 6.51 16.15
C GLN A 12 9.22 7.42 17.28
N LEU A 13 9.96 7.45 18.39
CA LEU A 13 9.66 8.26 19.57
C LEU A 13 10.13 9.73 19.46
N SER A 14 10.98 10.05 18.49
CA SER A 14 11.54 11.39 18.33
C SER A 14 10.49 12.42 17.87
N GLN A 15 10.60 13.66 18.37
CA GLN A 15 9.72 14.78 18.02
C GLN A 15 10.58 16.03 17.68
N PRO A 16 10.60 16.50 16.42
CA PRO A 16 9.92 15.93 15.25
C PRO A 16 10.55 14.59 14.83
N GLN A 17 9.73 13.69 14.28
CA GLN A 17 10.19 12.39 13.79
C GLN A 17 11.14 12.59 12.58
N PRO A 18 12.40 12.11 12.64
CA PRO A 18 13.33 12.18 11.53
C PRO A 18 12.77 11.51 10.25
N ARG A 19 12.82 12.23 9.12
CA ARG A 19 12.32 11.69 7.85
C ARG A 19 13.27 10.61 7.31
N MET A 20 12.74 9.41 7.14
CA MET A 20 13.42 8.30 6.44
C MET A 20 12.70 7.94 5.13
N PRO A 21 13.44 7.58 4.06
CA PRO A 21 12.82 7.06 2.84
C PRO A 21 12.03 5.77 3.09
N SER A 22 10.84 5.65 2.51
CA SER A 22 9.95 4.51 2.71
C SER A 22 10.57 3.16 2.32
N GLU A 23 11.30 3.15 1.22
CA GLU A 23 11.97 1.96 0.70
C GLU A 23 13.06 1.47 1.66
N LEU A 24 13.73 2.39 2.35
CA LEU A 24 14.72 2.09 3.38
C LEU A 24 14.06 1.51 4.63
N ILE A 25 12.94 2.11 5.09
CA ILE A 25 12.19 1.61 6.25
C ILE A 25 11.72 0.17 5.98
N LYS A 26 11.16 -0.10 4.79
CA LYS A 26 10.78 -1.43 4.34
C LYS A 26 11.96 -2.41 4.35
N TYR A 27 13.08 -2.02 3.74
CA TYR A 27 14.28 -2.86 3.68
C TYR A 27 14.78 -3.22 5.07
N ILE A 28 14.87 -2.24 5.98
CA ILE A 28 15.31 -2.45 7.35
C ILE A 28 14.35 -3.38 8.10
N GLY A 29 13.04 -3.16 7.96
CA GLY A 29 12.00 -4.01 8.55
C GLY A 29 12.21 -5.49 8.20
N LYS A 30 12.44 -5.78 6.92
CA LYS A 30 12.67 -7.13 6.39
C LYS A 30 14.00 -7.71 6.87
N MET A 31 15.10 -6.98 6.72
CA MET A 31 16.45 -7.51 6.93
C MET A 31 16.82 -7.69 8.40
N TYR A 32 16.30 -6.83 9.28
CA TYR A 32 16.69 -6.80 10.69
C TYR A 32 15.56 -7.21 11.63
N ASN A 33 14.53 -7.87 11.10
CA ASN A 33 13.36 -8.33 11.84
C ASN A 33 12.65 -7.19 12.62
N ALA A 34 12.59 -6.00 12.03
CA ALA A 34 12.00 -4.80 12.62
C ALA A 34 10.59 -4.54 12.06
N TRP A 35 9.84 -5.60 11.73
CA TRP A 35 8.55 -5.55 11.03
C TRP A 35 7.56 -4.57 11.64
N HIS A 36 7.25 -4.70 12.94
CA HIS A 36 6.25 -3.85 13.59
C HIS A 36 6.66 -2.38 13.68
N LEU A 37 7.96 -2.10 13.90
CA LEU A 37 8.50 -0.74 13.89
C LEU A 37 8.41 -0.13 12.48
N ALA A 38 8.78 -0.90 11.46
CA ALA A 38 8.73 -0.45 10.07
C ALA A 38 7.28 -0.21 9.60
N VAL A 39 6.35 -1.10 9.95
CA VAL A 39 4.92 -0.93 9.67
C VAL A 39 4.39 0.33 10.35
N GLY A 40 4.61 0.51 11.67
CA GLY A 40 4.11 1.68 12.40
C GLY A 40 4.66 3.02 11.88
N LEU A 41 5.94 3.06 11.50
CA LEU A 41 6.54 4.23 10.85
C LEU A 41 5.88 4.53 9.50
N LEU A 42 5.70 3.50 8.65
CA LEU A 42 5.08 3.67 7.34
C LEU A 42 3.59 4.03 7.43
N GLU A 43 2.83 3.46 8.37
CA GLU A 43 1.44 3.84 8.62
C GLU A 43 1.33 5.33 8.97
N THR A 44 2.20 5.81 9.87
CA THR A 44 2.28 7.22 10.24
C THR A 44 2.64 8.09 9.03
N HIS A 45 3.64 7.68 8.25
CA HIS A 45 4.08 8.41 7.06
C HIS A 45 3.00 8.48 5.97
N VAL A 46 2.24 7.40 5.72
CA VAL A 46 1.14 7.41 4.73
C VAL A 46 0.07 8.43 5.12
N MET A 47 -0.22 8.59 6.41
CA MET A 47 -1.18 9.58 6.90
C MET A 47 -0.65 11.02 6.77
N LEU A 48 0.65 11.23 7.04
CA LEU A 48 1.30 12.55 6.94
C LEU A 48 1.58 12.99 5.51
N PHE A 49 1.84 12.04 4.60
CA PHE A 49 2.25 12.28 3.23
C PHE A 49 1.32 11.55 2.24
N PRO A 50 0.02 11.91 2.15
CA PRO A 50 -0.97 11.16 1.37
C PRO A 50 -0.62 11.06 -0.12
N ASN A 51 0.05 12.07 -0.66
CA ASN A 51 0.46 12.15 -2.06
C ASN A 51 1.72 11.31 -2.38
N ASP A 52 2.42 10.77 -1.37
CA ASP A 52 3.60 9.93 -1.59
C ASP A 52 3.16 8.48 -1.88
N SER A 53 3.13 8.12 -3.17
CA SER A 53 2.72 6.77 -3.58
C SER A 53 3.69 5.70 -3.09
N LYS A 54 4.99 5.99 -3.07
CA LYS A 54 6.04 5.04 -2.69
C LYS A 54 5.93 4.59 -1.24
N CYS A 55 5.46 5.48 -0.38
CA CYS A 55 5.21 5.15 1.02
C CYS A 55 4.11 4.10 1.16
N ALA A 56 2.99 4.31 0.48
CA ALA A 56 1.89 3.34 0.47
C ALA A 56 2.26 2.02 -0.23
N GLU A 57 2.99 2.08 -1.35
CA GLU A 57 3.49 0.87 -2.03
C GLU A 57 4.43 0.06 -1.12
N SER A 58 5.30 0.74 -0.37
CA SER A 58 6.19 0.10 0.60
C SER A 58 5.42 -0.54 1.76
N LEU A 59 4.38 0.13 2.27
CA LEU A 59 3.51 -0.41 3.31
C LEU A 59 2.68 -1.60 2.81
N ALA A 60 2.13 -1.52 1.59
CA ALA A 60 1.37 -2.59 0.97
C ALA A 60 2.23 -3.86 0.77
N GLU A 61 3.51 -3.73 0.41
CA GLU A 61 4.43 -4.87 0.33
C GLU A 61 4.67 -5.50 1.71
N LEU A 62 4.85 -4.69 2.76
CA LEU A 62 5.02 -5.24 4.12
C LEU A 62 3.77 -5.99 4.59
N TYR A 63 2.56 -5.45 4.35
CA TYR A 63 1.33 -6.17 4.67
C TYR A 63 1.23 -7.50 3.93
N ARG A 64 1.54 -7.51 2.63
CA ARG A 64 1.55 -8.75 1.83
C ARG A 64 2.54 -9.78 2.37
N LEU A 65 3.72 -9.35 2.83
CA LEU A 65 4.73 -10.26 3.39
C LEU A 65 4.36 -10.80 4.78
N LEU A 66 3.51 -10.08 5.51
CA LEU A 66 2.99 -10.48 6.82
C LEU A 66 1.64 -11.21 6.75
N ASP A 67 1.10 -11.41 5.54
CA ASP A 67 -0.24 -11.98 5.31
C ASP A 67 -1.38 -11.15 5.94
N GLU A 68 -1.17 -9.84 6.05
CA GLU A 68 -2.11 -8.86 6.64
C GLU A 68 -3.06 -8.31 5.56
N GLU A 69 -3.82 -9.20 4.92
CA GLU A 69 -4.62 -8.87 3.73
C GLU A 69 -5.72 -7.82 4.01
N ASP A 70 -6.40 -7.86 5.16
CA ASP A 70 -7.42 -6.86 5.49
C ASP A 70 -6.86 -5.43 5.56
N ARG A 71 -5.66 -5.27 6.13
CA ARG A 71 -4.97 -3.97 6.13
C ARG A 71 -4.53 -3.56 4.73
N ARG A 72 -4.09 -4.52 3.91
CA ARG A 72 -3.72 -4.28 2.51
C ARG A 72 -4.91 -3.84 1.67
N PHE A 73 -6.07 -4.49 1.80
CA PHE A 73 -7.31 -4.08 1.13
C PHE A 73 -7.76 -2.69 1.58
N GLY A 74 -7.74 -2.41 2.88
CA GLY A 74 -8.07 -1.08 3.42
C GLY A 74 -7.18 0.03 2.86
N LEU A 75 -5.87 -0.23 2.77
CA LEU A 75 -4.90 0.70 2.20
C LEU A 75 -5.18 0.99 0.72
N TRP A 76 -5.37 -0.06 -0.10
CA TRP A 76 -5.66 0.12 -1.51
C TRP A 76 -7.01 0.78 -1.76
N ASN A 77 -8.05 0.38 -1.03
CA ASN A 77 -9.39 0.93 -1.19
C ASN A 77 -9.44 2.45 -0.89
N ASN A 78 -8.66 2.91 0.10
CA ASN A 78 -8.53 4.34 0.42
C ASN A 78 -7.73 5.13 -0.62
N ARG A 79 -6.88 4.47 -1.41
CA ARG A 79 -5.98 5.13 -2.37
C ARG A 79 -6.44 5.03 -3.82
N SER A 80 -7.16 3.98 -4.18
CA SER A 80 -7.65 3.77 -5.54
C SER A 80 -8.57 4.91 -5.95
N ILE A 81 -8.30 5.48 -7.13
CA ILE A 81 -9.07 6.60 -7.68
C ILE A 81 -10.32 6.08 -8.38
N THR A 82 -10.20 4.96 -9.10
CA THR A 82 -11.28 4.42 -9.91
C THR A 82 -12.34 3.72 -9.04
N ALA A 83 -13.60 3.87 -9.41
CA ALA A 83 -14.71 3.21 -8.70
C ALA A 83 -14.65 1.70 -8.91
N GLU A 84 -14.22 1.26 -10.08
CA GLU A 84 -14.04 -0.15 -10.42
C GLU A 84 -13.00 -0.82 -9.54
N SER A 85 -11.87 -0.16 -9.24
CA SER A 85 -10.87 -0.72 -8.32
C SER A 85 -11.41 -0.93 -6.93
N ARG A 86 -12.07 0.08 -6.36
CA ARG A 86 -12.65 0.00 -5.01
C ARG A 86 -13.70 -1.11 -4.93
N ALA A 87 -14.58 -1.18 -5.93
CA ALA A 87 -15.56 -2.26 -6.03
C ALA A 87 -14.91 -3.63 -6.21
N GLY A 88 -13.89 -3.74 -7.08
CA GLY A 88 -13.17 -4.98 -7.36
C GLY A 88 -12.45 -5.52 -6.13
N LEU A 89 -11.71 -4.66 -5.42
CA LEU A 89 -11.05 -4.97 -4.16
C LEU A 89 -12.06 -5.45 -3.11
N SER A 90 -13.21 -4.78 -2.99
CA SER A 90 -14.27 -5.21 -2.06
C SER A 90 -14.80 -6.59 -2.43
N MET A 91 -15.04 -6.87 -3.72
CA MET A 91 -15.50 -8.19 -4.16
C MET A 91 -14.47 -9.28 -3.84
N VAL A 92 -13.19 -9.01 -4.10
CA VAL A 92 -12.09 -9.91 -3.80
C VAL A 92 -11.98 -10.20 -2.31
N GLN A 93 -12.04 -9.17 -1.46
CA GLN A 93 -11.99 -9.33 0.00
C GLN A 93 -13.10 -10.23 0.54
N HIS A 94 -14.28 -10.22 -0.10
CA HIS A 94 -15.42 -11.08 0.26
C HIS A 94 -15.40 -12.45 -0.44
N GLY A 95 -14.37 -12.77 -1.23
CA GLY A 95 -14.23 -14.03 -1.94
C GLY A 95 -15.01 -14.13 -3.27
N PHE A 96 -15.57 -13.02 -3.77
CA PHE A 96 -16.24 -12.97 -5.07
C PHE A 96 -15.26 -12.73 -6.23
N TRP A 97 -14.31 -13.63 -6.40
CA TRP A 97 -13.18 -13.51 -7.33
C TRP A 97 -13.58 -13.17 -8.77
N GLN A 98 -14.53 -13.92 -9.34
CA GLN A 98 -14.98 -13.72 -10.73
C GLN A 98 -15.57 -12.32 -10.96
N ARG A 99 -16.31 -11.80 -9.97
CA ARG A 99 -16.90 -10.47 -10.03
C ARG A 99 -15.83 -9.38 -9.85
N GLY A 100 -14.87 -9.61 -8.96
CA GLY A 100 -13.69 -8.74 -8.82
C GLY A 100 -12.90 -8.64 -10.13
N GLN A 101 -12.56 -9.78 -10.73
CA GLN A 101 -11.83 -9.84 -12.00
C GLN A 101 -12.57 -9.12 -13.13
N SER A 102 -13.89 -9.27 -13.22
CA SER A 102 -14.71 -8.56 -14.21
C SER A 102 -14.62 -7.03 -14.05
N LEU A 103 -14.58 -6.53 -12.81
CA LEU A 103 -14.46 -5.10 -12.52
C LEU A 103 -13.07 -4.57 -12.86
N PHE A 104 -12.00 -5.30 -12.54
CA PHE A 104 -10.64 -4.91 -12.92
C PHE A 104 -10.45 -4.89 -14.44
N TYR A 105 -11.01 -5.86 -15.16
CA TYR A 105 -11.03 -5.86 -16.61
C TYR A 105 -11.77 -4.64 -17.19
N GLN A 106 -12.93 -4.29 -16.61
CA GLN A 106 -13.65 -3.08 -17.00
C GLN A 106 -12.79 -1.81 -16.78
N ALA A 107 -12.04 -1.75 -15.68
CA ALA A 107 -11.14 -0.65 -15.39
C ALA A 107 -10.01 -0.53 -16.42
N MET A 108 -9.37 -1.66 -16.75
CA MET A 108 -8.33 -1.74 -17.78
C MET A 108 -8.84 -1.23 -19.14
N VAL A 109 -10.01 -1.69 -19.59
CA VAL A 109 -10.61 -1.26 -20.86
C VAL A 109 -10.88 0.25 -20.87
N LYS A 110 -11.44 0.80 -19.78
CA LYS A 110 -11.69 2.25 -19.66
C LYS A 110 -10.41 3.07 -19.67
N ALA A 111 -9.35 2.57 -19.04
CA ALA A 111 -8.03 3.22 -19.05
C ALA A 111 -7.43 3.24 -20.46
N THR A 112 -7.47 2.12 -21.20
CA THR A 112 -6.99 2.06 -22.58
C THR A 112 -7.79 2.96 -23.53
N GLN A 113 -9.09 3.09 -23.30
CA GLN A 113 -9.98 3.97 -24.08
C GLN A 113 -9.86 5.45 -23.68
N GLY A 114 -9.09 5.80 -22.65
CA GLY A 114 -8.95 7.18 -22.17
C GLY A 114 -10.24 7.77 -21.59
N THR A 115 -11.15 6.93 -21.07
CA THR A 115 -12.46 7.36 -20.57
C THR A 115 -12.40 7.95 -19.15
N TYR A 116 -11.28 7.75 -18.44
CA TYR A 116 -11.10 8.34 -17.11
C TYR A 116 -10.79 9.84 -17.19
N ASN A 117 -11.52 10.63 -16.41
CA ASN A 117 -11.30 12.08 -16.29
C ASN A 117 -9.98 12.43 -15.57
N ASN A 118 -9.50 11.52 -14.73
CA ASN A 118 -8.26 11.69 -13.96
C ASN A 118 -7.20 10.70 -14.45
N THR A 119 -5.94 11.10 -14.37
CA THR A 119 -4.81 10.20 -14.60
C THR A 119 -4.81 9.09 -13.56
N VAL A 120 -4.99 7.85 -14.00
CA VAL A 120 -4.91 6.68 -13.12
C VAL A 120 -3.44 6.42 -12.75
N PRO A 121 -3.10 6.25 -11.47
CA PRO A 121 -1.74 5.96 -11.04
C PRO A 121 -1.26 4.62 -11.59
N LYS A 122 0.03 4.54 -11.97
CA LYS A 122 0.64 3.28 -12.44
C LYS A 122 0.49 2.15 -11.43
N ALA A 123 0.60 2.44 -10.14
CA ALA A 123 0.44 1.46 -9.08
C ALA A 123 -0.98 0.84 -9.04
N GLU A 124 -2.01 1.64 -9.33
CA GLU A 124 -3.40 1.15 -9.44
C GLU A 124 -3.59 0.32 -10.72
N MET A 125 -2.91 0.67 -11.82
CA MET A 125 -2.93 -0.17 -13.03
C MET A 125 -2.27 -1.53 -12.79
N CYS A 126 -1.11 -1.58 -12.13
CA CYS A 126 -0.44 -2.84 -11.79
C CYS A 126 -1.30 -3.71 -10.88
N LEU A 127 -2.05 -3.11 -9.95
CA LEU A 127 -2.99 -3.84 -9.10
C LEU A 127 -4.02 -4.63 -9.94
N TRP A 128 -4.51 -4.10 -11.05
CA TRP A 128 -5.49 -4.78 -11.90
C TRP A 128 -4.94 -6.04 -12.59
N GLU A 129 -3.63 -6.07 -12.83
CA GLU A 129 -2.94 -7.20 -13.47
C GLU A 129 -2.56 -8.29 -12.46
N GLU A 130 -2.35 -7.91 -11.20
CA GLU A 130 -1.93 -8.80 -10.12
C GLU A 130 -3.08 -9.52 -9.40
N GLN A 131 -4.31 -9.03 -9.49
CA GLN A 131 -5.52 -9.61 -8.87
C GLN A 131 -6.23 -10.60 -9.79
#